data_AF-A0A372QGK0-F1
#
_entry.id   AF-A0A372QGK0-F1
#
_cell.length_a   1.000
_cell.length_b   1.000
_cell.length_c   1.000
_cell.angle_alpha   90.00
_cell.angle_beta   90.00
_cell.angle_gamma   90.00
#
_symmetry.space_group_name_H-M   'P 1'
#
loop_
_entity.id
_entity.type
_entity.pdbx_description
1 polymer ?
#
loop_
_entity_poly.entity_id
_entity_poly.type
_entity_poly.pdbx_seq_one_letter_code
_entity_poly.pdbx_strand_id
1 'polypeptide(L)'
;MFHKLCDNRPATIAFIKVKETEEILGGYNPTTWFTTSDIIYTKMRDCFIFSFKNRNNFKDVGISYVQNTASALQHNKRFGPIFGNDLVICNSKDESKDYDVISCQKIHYEKKIRDCDDTRFSIEDYEIFQIIKR
;
A
#
# COMPACT_ATOMS: atom_id res chain seq x y z
N MET A 1 -0.58 5.23 -13.86
CA MET A 1 0.76 4.71 -14.22
C MET A 1 1.03 3.33 -13.62
N PHE A 2 0.77 3.11 -12.33
CA PHE A 2 0.95 1.84 -11.61
C PHE A 2 0.50 0.57 -12.37
N HIS A 3 -0.77 0.50 -12.78
CA HIS A 3 -1.32 -0.69 -13.43
C HIS A 3 -0.61 -1.09 -14.73
N LYS A 4 -0.10 -0.13 -15.51
CA LYS A 4 0.67 -0.43 -16.73
C LYS A 4 1.98 -1.19 -16.42
N LEU A 5 2.54 -0.99 -15.23
CA LEU A 5 3.82 -1.55 -14.83
C LEU A 5 3.69 -2.75 -13.89
N CYS A 6 2.67 -2.77 -13.02
CA CYS A 6 2.59 -3.71 -11.90
C CYS A 6 1.52 -4.79 -12.05
N ASP A 7 0.55 -4.65 -12.97
CA ASP A 7 -0.47 -5.67 -13.18
C ASP A 7 0.16 -7.01 -13.59
N ASN A 8 -0.42 -8.10 -13.10
CA ASN A 8 0.03 -9.48 -13.32
C ASN A 8 1.45 -9.79 -12.82
N ARG A 9 2.10 -8.87 -12.08
CA ARG A 9 3.38 -9.14 -11.41
C ARG A 9 3.14 -9.66 -10.00
N PRO A 10 3.52 -10.90 -9.68
CA PRO A 10 3.38 -11.45 -8.34
C PRO A 10 4.51 -10.99 -7.41
N ALA A 11 4.34 -11.22 -6.11
CA ALA A 11 5.37 -11.05 -5.08
C ALA A 11 6.02 -9.66 -5.13
N THR A 12 5.21 -8.61 -5.08
CA THR A 12 5.69 -7.23 -5.10
C THR A 12 5.74 -6.63 -3.70
N ILE A 13 6.71 -5.77 -3.44
CA ILE A 13 6.79 -4.92 -2.26
C ILE A 13 6.76 -3.45 -2.68
N ALA A 14 5.90 -2.67 -2.04
CA ALA A 14 5.75 -1.25 -2.27
C ALA A 14 6.45 -0.46 -1.16
N PHE A 15 7.19 0.57 -1.55
CA PHE A 15 7.76 1.58 -0.66
C PHE A 15 7.20 2.94 -1.04
N ILE A 16 6.71 3.68 -0.05
CA ILE A 16 6.03 4.97 -0.23
C ILE A 16 6.71 5.97 0.68
N LYS A 17 7.29 7.01 0.10
CA LYS A 17 7.95 8.09 0.85
C LYS A 17 6.92 9.17 1.18
N VAL A 18 6.72 9.44 2.47
CA VAL A 18 5.78 10.47 2.92
C VAL A 18 6.41 11.85 2.77
N LYS A 19 5.66 12.76 2.13
CA LYS A 19 6.15 14.10 1.79
C LYS A 19 6.56 14.87 3.05
N GLU A 20 7.66 15.61 2.96
CA GLU A 20 8.19 16.46 4.05
C GLU A 20 8.59 15.69 5.32
N THR A 21 8.73 14.36 5.22
CA THR A 21 9.20 13.51 6.32
C THR A 21 10.24 12.50 5.83
N GLU A 22 10.92 11.88 6.79
CA GLU A 22 11.82 10.74 6.57
C GLU A 22 11.09 9.39 6.70
N GLU A 23 9.76 9.41 6.78
CA GLU A 23 8.95 8.22 6.96
C GLU A 23 8.76 7.48 5.64
N ILE A 24 8.90 6.16 5.71
CA ILE A 24 8.60 5.24 4.62
C ILE A 24 7.49 4.30 5.07
N LEU A 25 6.42 4.24 4.31
CA LEU A 25 5.33 3.28 4.46
C LEU A 25 5.41 2.25 3.34
N GLY A 26 4.74 1.12 3.52
CA GLY A 26 4.73 0.13 2.47
C GLY A 26 3.92 -1.10 2.79
N GLY A 27 3.94 -2.02 1.82
CA GLY A 27 3.32 -3.31 1.99
C GLY A 27 3.81 -4.33 0.98
N TYR A 28 3.70 -5.59 1.37
CA TYR A 28 4.02 -6.73 0.53
C TYR A 28 2.73 -7.39 0.05
N ASN A 29 2.66 -7.62 -1.25
CA ASN A 29 1.62 -8.39 -1.93
C ASN A 29 2.25 -9.67 -2.52
N PRO A 30 1.93 -10.87 -1.99
CA PRO A 30 2.44 -12.13 -2.53
C PRO A 30 1.81 -12.52 -3.87
N THR A 31 0.64 -11.99 -4.20
CA THR A 31 -0.10 -12.25 -5.45
C THR A 31 0.08 -11.11 -6.46
N THR A 32 -0.72 -11.12 -7.51
CA THR A 32 -0.72 -10.12 -8.59
C THR A 32 -1.67 -8.95 -8.32
N TRP A 33 -1.35 -7.80 -8.87
CA TRP A 33 -2.29 -6.71 -9.09
C TRP A 33 -3.08 -6.92 -10.39
N PHE A 34 -4.27 -6.36 -10.48
CA PHE A 34 -5.04 -6.33 -11.71
C PHE A 34 -5.95 -5.10 -11.75
N THR A 35 -6.25 -4.65 -12.96
CA THR A 35 -7.16 -3.54 -13.24
C THR A 35 -8.61 -4.02 -13.33
N THR A 36 -9.53 -3.29 -12.71
CA THR A 36 -10.98 -3.49 -12.83
C THR A 36 -11.72 -2.15 -12.69
N SER A 37 -12.91 -2.05 -13.29
CA SER A 37 -13.77 -0.86 -13.16
C SER A 37 -14.44 -0.77 -11.79
N ASP A 38 -14.81 -1.93 -11.21
CA ASP A 38 -15.40 -2.02 -9.88
C ASP A 38 -14.33 -2.10 -8.80
N ILE A 39 -14.71 -1.93 -7.53
CA ILE A 39 -13.80 -2.19 -6.41
C ILE A 39 -13.90 -3.67 -6.07
N ILE A 40 -12.80 -4.41 -6.28
CA ILE A 40 -12.72 -5.84 -5.95
C ILE A 40 -11.80 -6.03 -4.75
N TYR A 41 -12.29 -6.78 -3.76
CA TYR A 41 -11.52 -7.17 -2.58
C TYR A 41 -10.92 -8.55 -2.82
N THR A 42 -9.62 -8.70 -2.58
CA THR A 42 -8.92 -9.97 -2.73
C THR A 42 -8.60 -10.56 -1.37
N LYS A 43 -9.01 -11.83 -1.19
CA LYS A 43 -8.67 -12.60 -0.01
C LYS A 43 -7.20 -12.95 -0.03
N MET A 44 -6.45 -12.51 0.98
CA MET A 44 -5.03 -12.86 1.14
C MET A 44 -4.62 -12.91 2.60
N ARG A 45 -3.72 -13.82 2.96
CA ARG A 45 -3.19 -13.95 4.32
C ARG A 45 -1.76 -13.44 4.43
N ASP A 46 -0.95 -13.70 3.41
CA ASP A 46 0.50 -13.47 3.48
C ASP A 46 0.90 -12.04 3.04
N CYS A 47 -0.06 -11.11 3.04
CA CYS A 47 0.26 -9.69 2.94
C CYS A 47 0.72 -9.17 4.31
N PHE A 48 1.55 -8.14 4.29
CA PHE A 48 1.83 -7.33 5.46
C PHE A 48 2.06 -5.88 5.03
N ILE A 49 1.77 -4.96 5.92
CA ILE A 49 2.12 -3.55 5.77
C ILE A 49 3.17 -3.18 6.80
N PHE A 50 3.99 -2.17 6.48
CA PHE A 50 5.06 -1.74 7.34
C PHE A 50 5.25 -0.22 7.35
N SER A 51 5.95 0.26 8.37
CA SER A 51 6.41 1.63 8.48
C SER A 51 7.82 1.73 9.07
N PHE A 52 8.58 2.67 8.53
CA PHE A 52 9.85 3.14 9.05
C PHE A 52 9.67 4.62 9.44
N LYS A 53 9.79 4.94 10.72
CA LYS A 53 9.70 6.35 11.18
C LYS A 53 10.85 7.22 10.65
N ASN A 54 11.99 6.59 10.35
CA ASN A 54 13.18 7.24 9.81
C ASN A 54 13.88 6.25 8.88
N ARG A 55 14.12 6.65 7.61
CA ARG A 55 14.80 5.83 6.60
C ARG A 55 16.17 5.29 7.02
N ASN A 56 16.83 5.89 8.01
CA ASN A 56 18.15 5.50 8.50
C ASN A 56 18.09 4.58 9.75
N ASN A 57 16.90 4.34 10.32
CA ASN A 57 16.74 3.48 11.50
C ASN A 57 15.81 2.29 11.22
N PHE A 58 16.42 1.15 10.93
CA PHE A 58 15.73 -0.13 10.68
C PHE A 58 15.47 -0.95 11.94
N LYS A 59 15.76 -0.45 13.15
CA LYS A 59 15.53 -1.19 14.40
C LYS A 59 14.08 -1.13 14.87
N ASP A 60 13.39 -0.04 14.51
CA ASP A 60 12.03 0.25 14.98
C ASP A 60 11.01 0.16 13.84
N VAL A 61 11.09 -0.93 13.06
CA VAL A 61 10.12 -1.19 11.98
C VAL A 61 8.78 -1.58 12.57
N GLY A 62 7.74 -0.81 12.27
CA GLY A 62 6.37 -1.25 12.50
C GLY A 62 5.99 -2.26 11.42
N ILE A 63 5.67 -3.50 11.79
CA ILE A 63 5.11 -4.50 10.85
C ILE A 63 3.73 -4.91 11.36
N SER A 64 2.79 -4.96 10.43
CA SER A 64 1.39 -5.31 10.68
C SER A 64 0.95 -6.35 9.66
N TYR A 65 0.53 -7.52 10.13
CA TYR A 65 0.05 -8.61 9.29
C TYR A 65 -1.47 -8.52 9.10
N VAL A 66 -1.99 -9.25 8.12
CA VAL A 66 -3.43 -9.31 7.87
C VAL A 66 -4.14 -10.00 9.04
N GLN A 67 -5.10 -9.30 9.65
CA GLN A 67 -6.04 -9.85 10.64
C GLN A 67 -7.33 -10.34 9.96
N ASN A 68 -7.91 -9.54 9.05
CA ASN A 68 -9.06 -9.92 8.25
C ASN A 68 -8.66 -10.24 6.81
N THR A 69 -8.56 -11.53 6.51
CA THR A 69 -8.10 -11.99 5.19
C THR A 69 -9.03 -11.61 4.04
N ALA A 70 -10.32 -11.37 4.27
CA ALA A 70 -11.29 -11.13 3.19
C ALA A 70 -11.05 -9.83 2.40
N SER A 71 -10.35 -8.87 3.02
CA SER A 71 -10.15 -7.51 2.48
C SER A 71 -8.69 -7.07 2.57
N ALA A 72 -7.76 -8.02 2.42
CA ALA A 72 -6.32 -7.76 2.54
C ALA A 72 -5.78 -6.84 1.43
N LEU A 73 -6.36 -6.94 0.23
CA LEU A 73 -6.01 -6.14 -0.94
C LEU A 73 -7.28 -5.62 -1.61
N GLN A 74 -7.15 -4.51 -2.33
CA GLN A 74 -8.22 -3.95 -3.15
C GLN A 74 -7.70 -3.60 -4.53
N HIS A 75 -8.56 -3.78 -5.53
CA HIS A 75 -8.25 -3.55 -6.93
C HIS A 75 -9.29 -2.62 -7.55
N ASN A 76 -8.82 -1.60 -8.25
CA ASN A 76 -9.61 -0.70 -9.08
C ASN A 76 -8.65 0.05 -9.99
N LYS A 77 -9.05 0.40 -11.20
CA LYS A 77 -8.24 1.14 -12.17
C LYS A 77 -7.66 2.48 -11.64
N ARG A 78 -8.29 3.06 -10.62
CA ARG A 78 -7.83 4.31 -9.97
C ARG A 78 -6.89 4.09 -8.79
N PHE A 79 -6.61 2.84 -8.42
CA PHE A 79 -5.81 2.52 -7.25
C PHE A 79 -4.31 2.43 -7.62
N GLY A 80 -3.47 2.74 -6.64
CA GLY A 80 -2.07 2.35 -6.66
C GLY A 80 -1.87 1.07 -5.86
N PRO A 81 -0.77 0.95 -5.09
CA PRO A 81 -0.58 -0.16 -4.17
C PRO A 81 -1.47 0.01 -2.93
N ILE A 82 -2.67 -0.59 -2.95
CA ILE A 82 -3.61 -0.55 -1.81
C ILE A 82 -3.61 -1.86 -1.03
N PHE A 83 -3.48 -1.72 0.30
CA PHE A 83 -3.52 -2.82 1.26
C PHE A 83 -4.73 -2.64 2.17
N GLY A 84 -5.85 -3.24 1.75
CA GLY A 84 -7.13 -3.10 2.42
C GLY A 84 -7.56 -1.64 2.55
N ASN A 85 -8.11 -1.26 3.70
CA ASN A 85 -8.39 0.13 4.03
C ASN A 85 -7.35 0.71 5.00
N ASP A 86 -6.24 -0.01 5.22
CA ASP A 86 -5.23 0.29 6.23
C ASP A 86 -4.05 1.08 5.65
N LEU A 87 -3.77 0.91 4.35
CA LEU A 87 -2.88 1.76 3.55
C LEU A 87 -3.52 2.00 2.18
N VAL A 88 -4.07 3.19 1.99
CA VAL A 88 -4.83 3.59 0.80
C VAL A 88 -4.01 4.60 0.01
N ILE A 89 -3.86 4.35 -1.29
CA ILE A 89 -3.24 5.25 -2.28
C ILE A 89 -4.07 5.15 -3.55
N CYS A 90 -4.87 6.17 -3.85
CA CYS A 90 -5.68 6.20 -5.05
C CYS A 90 -5.90 7.60 -5.59
N ASN A 91 -6.48 7.64 -6.80
CA ASN A 91 -7.00 8.84 -7.40
C ASN A 91 -8.52 8.92 -7.21
N SER A 92 -9.03 10.06 -6.75
CA SER A 92 -10.46 10.29 -6.54
C SER A 92 -11.25 10.51 -7.84
N LYS A 93 -10.61 11.03 -8.88
CA LYS A 93 -11.25 11.53 -10.12
C LYS A 93 -10.95 10.67 -11.34
N ASP A 94 -9.68 10.50 -11.68
CA ASP A 94 -9.22 9.99 -12.98
C ASP A 94 -7.94 9.15 -12.86
N GLU A 95 -7.88 8.00 -13.51
CA GLU A 95 -6.71 7.09 -13.52
C GLU A 95 -5.44 7.68 -14.18
N SER A 96 -5.59 8.77 -14.93
CA SER A 96 -4.50 9.49 -15.59
C SER A 96 -3.83 10.55 -14.73
N LYS A 97 -4.37 10.85 -13.53
CA LYS A 97 -3.87 11.87 -12.62
C LYS A 97 -3.09 11.27 -11.45
N ASP A 98 -2.27 12.11 -10.81
CA ASP A 98 -1.51 11.75 -9.61
C ASP A 98 -2.43 11.39 -8.45
N TYR A 99 -1.95 10.51 -7.56
CA TYR A 99 -2.71 10.08 -6.39
C TYR A 99 -2.98 11.27 -5.45
N ASP A 100 -4.26 11.51 -5.15
CA ASP A 100 -4.73 12.62 -4.33
C ASP A 100 -5.45 12.17 -3.05
N VAL A 101 -5.64 10.85 -2.89
CA VAL A 101 -6.19 10.23 -1.69
C VAL A 101 -5.17 9.24 -1.14
N ILE A 102 -4.48 9.67 -0.09
CA ILE A 102 -3.57 8.82 0.67
C ILE A 102 -3.96 8.83 2.13
N SER A 103 -4.13 7.64 2.73
CA SER A 103 -4.53 7.50 4.13
C SER A 103 -4.03 6.21 4.78
N CYS A 104 -3.97 6.22 6.11
CA CYS A 104 -3.71 5.03 6.91
C CYS A 104 -4.74 4.87 8.02
N GLN A 105 -5.22 3.65 8.21
CA GLN A 105 -6.16 3.28 9.28
C GLN A 105 -5.79 1.90 9.84
N LYS A 106 -6.50 1.45 10.87
CA LYS A 106 -6.41 0.08 11.35
C LYS A 106 -7.80 -0.56 11.25
N ILE A 107 -8.00 -1.37 10.22
CA ILE A 107 -9.28 -2.03 9.91
C ILE A 107 -9.07 -3.53 9.66
N HIS A 108 -8.19 -3.89 8.74
CA HIS A 108 -7.96 -5.27 8.30
C HIS A 108 -6.61 -5.84 8.71
N TYR A 109 -5.66 -5.00 9.12
CA TYR A 109 -4.33 -5.41 9.57
C TYR A 109 -4.22 -5.30 11.10
N GLU A 110 -3.35 -6.07 11.74
CA GLU A 110 -3.30 -6.25 13.20
C GLU A 110 -2.98 -4.96 13.98
N LYS A 111 -2.13 -4.11 13.41
CA LYS A 111 -1.57 -2.90 14.02
C LYS A 111 -1.68 -1.69 13.10
N LYS A 112 -1.84 -0.51 13.70
CA LYS A 112 -1.69 0.78 13.01
C LYS A 112 -0.20 0.95 12.65
N ILE A 113 0.09 1.36 11.41
CA ILE A 113 1.49 1.59 10.97
C ILE A 113 1.92 3.06 11.08
N ARG A 114 0.97 4.00 11.11
CA ARG A 114 1.25 5.44 11.21
C ARG A 114 0.23 6.10 12.12
N ASP A 115 0.69 6.96 13.02
CA ASP A 115 -0.20 7.80 13.82
C ASP A 115 -0.72 8.97 12.99
N CYS A 116 -1.80 8.68 12.25
CA CYS A 116 -2.56 9.70 11.54
C CYS A 116 -3.55 10.36 12.51
N ASP A 117 -3.21 11.55 13.02
CA ASP A 117 -4.20 12.45 13.64
C ASP A 117 -5.11 13.05 12.56
N ASP A 118 -4.55 13.30 11.38
CA ASP A 118 -5.27 13.62 10.15
C ASP A 118 -5.42 12.38 9.27
N THR A 119 -6.65 12.10 8.83
CA THR A 119 -6.95 10.91 8.02
C THR A 119 -6.25 10.90 6.66
N ARG A 120 -5.68 12.03 6.20
CA ARG A 120 -5.01 12.13 4.89
C ARG A 120 -3.65 12.81 4.98
N PHE A 121 -2.73 12.38 4.12
CA PHE A 121 -1.41 12.99 3.96
C PHE A 121 -0.98 12.98 2.49
N SER A 122 0.18 13.56 2.18
CA SER A 122 0.77 13.57 0.84
C SER A 122 2.00 12.68 0.78
N ILE A 123 2.27 12.11 -0.40
CA ILE A 123 3.49 11.33 -0.67
C ILE A 123 4.41 12.11 -1.59
N GLU A 124 5.71 11.91 -1.43
CA GLU A 124 6.73 12.47 -2.32
C GLU A 124 6.97 11.54 -3.51
N ASP A 125 7.05 10.23 -3.23
CA ASP A 125 7.30 9.22 -4.26
C ASP A 125 6.83 7.83 -3.80
N TYR A 126 6.75 6.88 -4.74
CA TYR A 126 6.56 5.47 -4.45
C TYR A 126 7.33 4.58 -5.44
N GLU A 127 7.88 3.48 -4.93
CA GLU A 127 8.60 2.48 -5.71
C GLU A 127 8.03 1.09 -5.46
N ILE A 128 7.95 0.27 -6.51
CA ILE A 128 7.45 -1.10 -6.43
C ILE A 128 8.54 -2.03 -6.93
N PHE A 129 8.90 -3.01 -6.11
CA PHE A 129 9.90 -4.01 -6.44
C PHE A 129 9.27 -5.39 -6.50
N GLN A 130 9.66 -6.20 -7.49
CA GLN A 130 9.30 -7.60 -7.55
C GLN A 130 10.37 -8.44 -6.84
N ILE A 131 9.95 -9.30 -5.93
CA ILE A 131 10.83 -10.24 -5.22
C ILE A 131 11.00 -11.49 -6.07
N ILE A 132 12.25 -11.80 -6.42
CA ILE A 132 12.62 -12.99 -7.20
C ILE A 132 13.32 -13.96 -6.24
N LYS A 133 12.79 -15.18 -6.09
CA LYS A 133 13.48 -16.24 -5.36
C LYS A 133 14.75 -16.62 -6.10
N ARG A 134 15.86 -16.71 -5.36
CA ARG A 134 17.13 -17.27 -5.84
C ARG A 134 17.25 -18.73 -5.43
#